data_AF-A0A8J5S8K8-F1
#
_entry.id   AF-A0A8J5S8K8-F1
#
_cell.length_a   1.000
_cell.length_b   1.000
_cell.length_c   1.000
_cell.angle_alpha   90.00
_cell.angle_beta   90.00
_cell.angle_gamma   90.00
#
_symmetry.space_group_name_H-M   'P 1'
#
loop_
_entity.id
_entity.type
_entity.pdbx_description
1 polymer ?
#
loop_
_entity_poly.entity_id
_entity_poly.type
_entity_poly.pdbx_seq_one_letter_code
_entity_poly.pdbx_strand_id
1 'polypeptide(L)'
;MPPVSRRRRAAGADDEAVPSSAAELLALAATLLPAASTATAPIRAPPRLKKLVHSLPDSHPVLLSLPQALEPPLSEGSGSGCPRAAAVLLHLVLIHPSHSPRWDDLLPPLALLHDRLAQLATDDPPLAALAVACFEIVWRAAVPGRDALVAQTLPYLFAQALTCGSSARPVLRRLFALRDALALLDYDDNSISDFKLLLLRCFVSPLFLKAEEGRKLLAFVLSVSEGLAREGLELIRAQVGMMGVKRAALVAYGEVVFRAWKDGGWVRGEVGEVFLQGMLEAAVHAGSKDVPKAARKLLWPFVEQRTVAGVEKLVFRLAEPVLFRSLQVCVLSCSALVLFLSVCI
;
A
#
# COMPACT_ATOMS: atom_id res chain seq x y z
N MET A 1 47.50 1.57 57.12
CA MET A 1 47.64 2.25 55.81
C MET A 1 47.76 1.17 54.76
N PRO A 2 46.68 0.91 54.00
CA PRO A 2 46.43 1.60 52.74
C PRO A 2 45.02 2.25 52.66
N PRO A 3 44.72 3.06 51.62
CA PRO A 3 43.70 4.09 51.72
C PRO A 3 42.30 3.64 51.27
N VAL A 4 41.32 4.19 51.98
CA VAL A 4 39.88 4.17 51.72
C VAL A 4 39.58 4.87 50.39
N SER A 5 39.09 4.11 49.40
CA SER A 5 38.55 4.69 48.17
C SER A 5 37.14 5.24 48.44
N ARG A 6 37.07 6.57 48.54
CA ARG A 6 35.83 7.34 48.59
C ARG A 6 34.92 6.96 47.42
N ARG A 7 33.79 6.31 47.72
CA ARG A 7 32.60 6.31 46.86
C ARG A 7 32.19 7.77 46.62
N ARG A 8 32.48 8.26 45.43
CA ARG A 8 31.89 9.51 44.91
C ARG A 8 30.41 9.21 44.67
N ARG A 9 29.55 9.54 45.64
CA ARG A 9 28.13 9.75 45.40
C ARG A 9 28.06 10.84 44.32
N ALA A 10 27.67 10.45 43.11
CA ALA A 10 27.15 11.41 42.15
C ALA A 10 25.81 11.88 42.72
N ALA A 11 25.86 13.03 43.39
CA ALA A 11 24.70 13.86 43.66
C ALA A 11 24.23 14.43 42.32
N GLY A 12 22.92 14.40 42.09
CA GLY A 12 22.28 14.76 40.83
C GLY A 12 21.35 13.67 40.32
N ALA A 13 20.54 13.07 41.21
CA ALA A 13 19.22 12.64 40.78
C ALA A 13 18.44 13.96 40.63
N ASP A 14 18.33 14.46 39.40
CA ASP A 14 17.27 15.41 39.09
C ASP A 14 15.98 14.71 39.52
N ASP A 15 15.24 15.31 40.46
CA ASP A 15 13.85 14.94 40.72
C ASP A 15 13.12 15.10 39.38
N GLU A 16 13.01 14.00 38.63
CA GLU A 16 12.25 13.92 37.38
C GLU A 16 10.78 14.14 37.74
N ALA A 17 10.36 15.41 37.74
CA ALA A 17 8.98 15.79 37.97
C ALA A 17 8.11 15.10 36.90
N VAL A 18 7.42 14.03 37.31
CA VAL A 18 6.43 13.37 36.48
C VAL A 18 5.35 14.42 36.17
N PRO A 19 5.03 14.67 34.89
CA PRO A 19 4.01 15.65 34.54
C PRO A 19 2.71 15.30 35.26
N SER A 20 2.10 16.30 35.88
CA SER A 20 0.89 16.15 36.70
C SER A 20 -0.38 16.08 35.84
N SER A 21 -0.30 16.54 34.58
CA SER A 21 -1.40 16.54 33.62
C SER A 21 -0.97 16.16 32.20
N ALA A 22 -1.92 15.74 31.37
CA ALA A 22 -1.68 15.49 29.95
C ALA A 22 -1.25 16.76 29.18
N ALA A 23 -1.72 17.94 29.61
CA ALA A 23 -1.33 19.22 29.02
C ALA A 23 0.15 19.54 29.28
N GLU A 24 0.66 19.27 30.48
CA GLU A 24 2.09 19.42 30.80
C GLU A 24 2.96 18.45 30.00
N LEU A 25 2.48 17.21 29.82
CA LEU A 25 3.17 16.22 29.01
C LEU A 25 3.22 16.63 27.53
N LEU A 26 2.14 17.22 27.01
CA LEU A 26 2.08 17.82 25.67
C LEU A 26 3.01 19.03 25.50
N ALA A 27 3.06 19.92 26.49
CA ALA A 27 3.98 21.07 26.48
C ALA A 27 5.45 20.60 26.51
N LEU A 28 5.77 19.61 27.34
CA LEU A 28 7.09 18.98 27.38
C LEU A 28 7.42 18.32 26.03
N ALA A 29 6.47 17.63 25.41
CA ALA A 29 6.64 17.06 24.08
C ALA A 29 6.93 18.13 23.02
N ALA A 30 6.23 19.27 23.07
CA ALA A 30 6.43 20.38 22.15
C ALA A 30 7.80 21.04 22.29
N THR A 31 8.34 21.16 23.51
CA THR A 31 9.69 21.73 23.74
C THR A 31 10.83 20.82 23.27
N LEU A 32 10.62 19.51 23.28
CA LEU A 32 11.64 18.52 22.90
C LEU A 32 11.69 18.24 21.39
N LEU A 33 10.68 18.65 20.63
CA LEU A 33 10.59 18.40 19.19
C LEU A 33 10.97 19.66 18.38
N PRO A 34 11.78 19.52 17.33
CA PRO A 34 12.12 20.64 16.47
C PRO A 34 10.89 21.17 15.72
N ALA A 35 10.82 22.50 15.56
CA ALA A 35 9.78 23.17 14.80
C ALA A 35 9.72 22.69 13.34
N ALA A 36 8.55 22.83 12.70
CA ALA A 36 8.25 22.29 11.36
C ALA A 36 9.33 22.57 10.30
N SER A 37 9.96 23.75 10.35
CA SER A 37 10.80 24.30 9.28
C SER A 37 12.23 23.74 9.16
N THR A 38 12.73 22.90 10.07
CA THR A 38 14.17 22.59 10.14
C THR A 38 14.59 21.16 9.82
N ALA A 39 13.68 20.21 9.57
CA ALA A 39 14.07 18.80 9.43
C ALA A 39 13.31 18.02 8.37
N THR A 40 14.01 17.60 7.31
CA THR A 40 13.62 16.51 6.39
C THR A 40 13.78 15.13 7.05
N ALA A 41 14.33 15.07 8.26
CA ALA A 41 14.58 13.83 8.98
C ALA A 41 13.29 13.23 9.55
N PRO A 42 13.18 11.90 9.63
CA PRO A 42 12.02 11.25 10.24
C PRO A 42 11.87 11.68 11.70
N ILE A 43 10.64 11.98 12.12
CA ILE A 43 10.34 12.31 13.52
C ILE A 43 10.62 11.07 14.37
N ARG A 44 11.51 11.21 15.35
CA ARG A 44 11.80 10.17 16.34
C ARG A 44 11.35 10.66 17.70
N ALA A 45 10.66 9.79 18.42
CA ALA A 45 10.28 10.07 19.80
C ALA A 45 11.55 10.35 20.64
N PRO A 46 11.63 11.49 21.35
CA PRO A 46 12.74 11.78 22.24
C PRO A 46 12.89 10.68 23.29
N PRO A 47 14.11 10.22 23.61
CA PRO A 47 14.31 9.09 24.53
C PRO A 47 13.78 9.39 25.93
N ARG A 48 13.85 10.67 26.36
CA ARG A 48 13.25 11.15 27.62
C ARG A 48 11.75 10.91 27.63
N LEU A 49 11.07 11.31 26.56
CA LEU A 49 9.64 11.20 26.41
C LEU A 49 9.18 9.75 26.36
N LYS A 50 9.91 8.91 25.60
CA LYS A 50 9.65 7.47 25.54
C LYS A 50 9.75 6.82 26.92
N LYS A 51 10.79 7.14 27.70
CA LYS A 51 10.96 6.61 29.06
C LYS A 51 9.81 7.01 29.97
N LEU A 52 9.44 8.29 29.95
CA LEU A 52 8.33 8.82 30.78
C LEU A 52 7.01 8.13 30.44
N VAL A 53 6.62 8.06 29.16
CA VAL A 53 5.36 7.44 28.76
C VAL A 53 5.36 5.94 29.06
N HIS A 54 6.47 5.24 28.84
CA HIS A 54 6.57 3.79 29.05
C HIS A 54 6.79 3.37 30.52
N SER A 55 7.08 4.31 31.43
CA SER A 55 7.19 4.04 32.86
C SER A 55 5.90 4.26 33.64
N LEU A 56 4.89 4.91 33.03
CA LEU A 56 3.62 5.19 33.67
C LEU A 56 2.69 3.96 33.63
N PRO A 57 1.96 3.65 34.72
CA PRO A 57 0.98 2.59 34.72
C PRO A 57 -0.28 2.97 33.92
N ASP A 58 -0.98 2.00 33.35
CA ASP A 58 -2.23 2.19 32.60
C ASP A 58 -3.32 3.00 33.32
N SER A 59 -3.37 2.91 34.64
CA SER A 59 -4.34 3.64 35.47
C SER A 59 -3.91 5.06 35.78
N HIS A 60 -2.75 5.52 35.26
CA HIS A 60 -2.24 6.85 35.56
C HIS A 60 -3.15 7.92 34.93
N PRO A 61 -3.60 8.94 35.70
CA PRO A 61 -4.56 9.93 35.23
C PRO A 61 -4.08 10.69 33.98
N VAL A 62 -2.77 10.87 33.84
CA VAL A 62 -2.17 11.48 32.64
C VAL A 62 -2.45 10.64 31.39
N LEU A 63 -2.27 9.32 31.43
CA LEU A 63 -2.52 8.46 30.26
C LEU A 63 -4.02 8.36 29.95
N LEU A 64 -4.87 8.37 30.97
CA LEU A 64 -6.33 8.34 30.82
C LEU A 64 -6.89 9.63 30.20
N SER A 65 -6.34 10.78 30.57
CA SER A 65 -6.76 12.09 30.05
C SER A 65 -6.05 12.49 28.75
N LEU A 66 -5.03 11.73 28.34
CA LEU A 66 -4.20 12.04 27.18
C LEU A 66 -4.99 12.10 25.87
N PRO A 67 -5.86 11.13 25.53
CA PRO A 67 -6.57 11.15 24.25
C PRO A 67 -7.38 12.44 24.03
N GLN A 68 -8.10 12.90 25.05
CA GLN A 68 -8.85 14.17 25.02
C GLN A 68 -7.93 15.38 24.86
N ALA A 69 -6.73 15.35 25.43
CA ALA A 69 -5.75 16.42 25.28
C ALA A 69 -5.06 16.42 23.90
N LEU A 70 -5.09 15.30 23.17
CA LEU A 70 -4.53 15.19 21.81
C LEU A 70 -5.45 15.75 20.73
N GLU A 71 -6.77 15.78 20.94
CA GLU A 71 -7.72 16.24 19.92
C GLU A 71 -7.53 17.70 19.50
N PRO A 72 -7.38 18.69 20.42
CA PRO A 72 -7.22 20.09 20.05
C PRO A 72 -6.03 20.39 19.13
N PRO A 73 -4.79 19.89 19.36
CA PRO A 73 -3.67 20.14 18.45
C PRO A 73 -3.77 19.38 17.12
N LEU A 74 -4.60 18.33 17.07
CA LEU A 74 -4.81 17.52 15.86
C LEU A 74 -5.96 18.06 15.01
N SER A 75 -6.97 18.72 15.59
CA SER A 75 -8.06 19.36 14.86
C SER A 75 -7.58 20.49 13.94
N GLU A 76 -8.20 20.63 12.77
CA GLU A 76 -8.02 21.80 11.91
C GLU A 76 -8.56 23.07 12.59
N GLY A 77 -7.87 24.20 12.44
CA GLY A 77 -8.32 25.51 12.93
C GLY A 77 -7.97 25.84 14.39
N SER A 78 -7.43 24.90 15.17
CA SER A 78 -6.91 25.18 16.51
C SER A 78 -5.52 25.82 16.40
N GLY A 79 -5.42 27.13 16.64
CA GLY A 79 -4.13 27.81 16.86
C GLY A 79 -3.41 27.37 18.15
N SER A 80 -3.91 26.34 18.82
CA SER A 80 -3.47 25.87 20.14
C SER A 80 -2.79 24.50 20.00
N GLY A 81 -1.45 24.52 19.93
CA GLY A 81 -0.61 23.35 20.18
C GLY A 81 0.28 22.89 19.02
N CYS A 82 1.17 21.96 19.32
CA CYS A 82 2.12 21.39 18.37
C CYS A 82 1.60 20.03 17.86
N PRO A 83 1.19 19.90 16.58
CA PRO A 83 0.65 18.65 16.05
C PRO A 83 1.69 17.52 16.04
N ARG A 84 2.98 17.85 15.87
CA ARG A 84 4.08 16.89 16.01
C ARG A 84 4.15 16.28 17.40
N ALA A 85 3.97 17.11 18.44
CA ALA A 85 3.96 16.63 19.82
C ALA A 85 2.81 15.65 20.05
N ALA A 86 1.60 16.01 19.63
CA ALA A 86 0.43 15.16 19.77
C ALA A 86 0.58 13.82 19.03
N ALA A 87 1.05 13.83 17.77
CA ALA A 87 1.25 12.61 17.00
C ALA A 87 2.36 11.71 17.58
N VAL A 88 3.44 12.28 18.14
CA VAL A 88 4.50 11.50 18.81
C VAL A 88 3.97 10.83 20.07
N LEU A 89 3.15 11.52 20.86
CA LEU A 89 2.51 10.95 22.04
C LEU A 89 1.54 9.84 21.67
N LEU A 90 0.70 10.08 20.68
CA LEU A 90 -0.22 9.08 20.14
C LEU A 90 0.55 7.82 19.72
N HIS A 91 1.61 7.99 18.94
CA HIS A 91 2.47 6.88 18.53
C HIS A 91 3.10 6.14 19.72
N LEU A 92 3.59 6.86 20.74
CA LEU A 92 4.20 6.24 21.93
C LEU A 92 3.22 5.40 22.74
N VAL A 93 1.97 5.84 22.86
CA VAL A 93 0.89 5.09 23.51
C VAL A 93 0.54 3.85 22.70
N LEU A 94 0.49 3.94 21.37
CA LEU A 94 0.22 2.80 20.49
C LEU A 94 1.30 1.71 20.56
N ILE A 95 2.56 2.07 20.84
CA ILE A 95 3.68 1.12 20.95
C ILE A 95 4.04 0.78 22.40
N HIS A 96 3.14 1.02 23.35
CA HIS A 96 3.43 0.77 24.76
C HIS A 96 3.76 -0.72 24.99
N PRO A 97 4.90 -1.06 25.64
CA PRO A 97 5.37 -2.45 25.72
C PRO A 97 4.55 -3.33 26.68
N SER A 98 4.00 -2.73 27.73
CA SER A 98 3.38 -3.47 28.84
C SER A 98 1.85 -3.50 28.79
N HIS A 99 1.24 -2.68 27.93
CA HIS A 99 -0.15 -2.29 28.07
C HIS A 99 -0.83 -2.26 26.71
N SER A 100 -2.04 -2.83 26.64
CA SER A 100 -2.85 -2.77 25.42
C SER A 100 -3.47 -1.37 25.29
N PRO A 101 -3.33 -0.71 24.14
CA PRO A 101 -3.94 0.60 23.93
C PRO A 101 -5.46 0.53 24.02
N ARG A 102 -6.05 1.57 24.62
CA ARG A 102 -7.52 1.75 24.70
C ARG A 102 -8.02 2.31 23.38
N TRP A 103 -8.41 1.41 22.50
CA TRP A 103 -8.71 1.77 21.11
C TRP A 103 -9.85 2.77 20.97
N ASP A 104 -10.92 2.63 21.78
CA ASP A 104 -12.09 3.51 21.72
C ASP A 104 -11.71 4.98 21.99
N ASP A 105 -10.76 5.21 22.90
CA ASP A 105 -10.28 6.55 23.24
C ASP A 105 -9.29 7.10 22.19
N LEU A 106 -8.54 6.22 21.52
CA LEU A 106 -7.47 6.61 20.58
C LEU A 106 -7.95 6.77 19.14
N LEU A 107 -9.07 6.17 18.76
CA LEU A 107 -9.64 6.32 17.41
C LEU A 107 -10.01 7.76 17.05
N PRO A 108 -10.64 8.58 17.92
CA PRO A 108 -10.92 9.98 17.62
C PRO A 108 -9.69 10.82 17.26
N PRO A 109 -8.60 10.88 18.07
CA PRO A 109 -7.41 11.63 17.68
C PRO A 109 -6.71 11.03 16.45
N LEU A 110 -6.80 9.72 16.21
CA LEU A 110 -6.31 9.11 14.97
C LEU A 110 -7.10 9.55 13.74
N ALA A 111 -8.43 9.66 13.85
CA ALA A 111 -9.29 10.14 12.77
C ALA A 111 -8.96 11.61 12.42
N LEU A 112 -8.79 12.48 13.42
CA LEU A 112 -8.37 13.87 13.20
C LEU A 112 -7.02 13.97 12.47
N LEU A 113 -6.07 13.10 12.83
CA LEU A 113 -4.77 13.03 12.16
C LEU A 113 -4.89 12.48 10.73
N HIS A 114 -5.83 11.55 10.50
CA HIS A 114 -6.13 10.98 9.19
C HIS A 114 -6.75 12.00 8.26
N ASP A 115 -7.69 12.80 8.75
CA ASP A 115 -8.40 13.82 7.98
C ASP A 115 -7.45 14.87 7.40
N ARG A 116 -6.33 15.12 8.08
CA ARG A 116 -5.29 16.07 7.69
C ARG A 116 -4.16 15.46 6.87
N LEU A 117 -4.18 14.15 6.61
CA LEU A 117 -3.03 13.45 6.03
C LEU A 117 -2.62 14.02 4.67
N ALA A 118 -3.59 14.39 3.83
CA ALA A 118 -3.31 14.99 2.52
C ALA A 118 -2.58 16.34 2.62
N GLN A 119 -2.97 17.20 3.57
CA GLN A 119 -2.32 18.49 3.81
C GLN A 119 -0.91 18.27 4.40
N LEU A 120 -0.82 17.40 5.41
CA LEU A 120 0.44 17.05 6.08
C LEU A 120 1.45 16.45 5.11
N ALA A 121 1.02 15.71 4.09
CA ALA A 121 1.91 15.16 3.07
C ALA A 121 2.71 16.25 2.33
N THR A 122 2.15 17.46 2.23
CA THR A 122 2.78 18.62 1.58
C THR A 122 3.50 19.50 2.61
N ASP A 123 2.85 19.82 3.72
CA ASP A 123 3.34 20.80 4.70
C ASP A 123 4.39 20.21 5.65
N ASP A 124 4.22 18.95 6.06
CA ASP A 124 5.08 18.26 7.03
C ASP A 124 5.19 16.75 6.71
N PRO A 125 5.94 16.39 5.64
CA PRO A 125 6.10 15.00 5.21
C PRO A 125 6.52 14.00 6.30
N PRO A 126 7.42 14.34 7.26
CA PRO A 126 7.78 13.40 8.32
C PRO A 126 6.65 13.20 9.35
N LEU A 127 5.75 14.17 9.54
CA LEU A 127 4.54 14.00 10.34
C LEU A 127 3.51 13.12 9.64
N ALA A 128 3.30 13.30 8.33
CA ALA A 128 2.47 12.39 7.54
C ALA A 128 2.98 10.95 7.59
N ALA A 129 4.30 10.74 7.51
CA ALA A 129 4.90 9.42 7.65
C ALA A 129 4.65 8.78 9.03
N LEU A 130 4.68 9.58 10.10
CA LEU A 130 4.37 9.13 11.47
C LEU A 130 2.89 8.76 11.61
N ALA A 131 1.98 9.58 11.06
CA ALA A 131 0.55 9.30 11.04
C ALA A 131 0.25 7.93 10.41
N VAL A 132 0.83 7.67 9.25
CA VAL A 132 0.67 6.39 8.55
C VAL A 132 1.26 5.22 9.34
N ALA A 133 2.37 5.42 10.06
CA ALA A 133 2.90 4.39 10.95
C ALA A 133 1.92 4.04 12.08
N CYS A 134 1.21 5.04 12.64
CA CYS A 134 0.13 4.80 13.60
C CYS A 134 -1.01 3.98 12.96
N PHE A 135 -1.45 4.33 11.76
CA PHE A 135 -2.52 3.61 11.06
C PHE A 135 -2.13 2.16 10.74
N GLU A 136 -0.87 1.90 10.40
CA GLU A 136 -0.38 0.53 10.22
C GLU A 136 -0.38 -0.30 11.51
N ILE A 137 -0.21 0.33 12.67
CA ILE A 137 -0.36 -0.35 13.97
C ILE A 137 -1.84 -0.71 14.20
N VAL A 138 -2.74 0.26 14.02
CA VAL A 138 -4.19 0.07 14.19
C VAL A 138 -4.73 -1.00 13.25
N TRP A 139 -4.29 -0.97 11.98
CA TRP A 139 -4.71 -1.94 10.98
C TRP A 139 -4.30 -3.36 11.36
N ARG A 140 -3.04 -3.55 11.79
CA ARG A 140 -2.51 -4.87 12.23
C ARG A 140 -3.20 -5.39 13.49
N ALA A 141 -3.64 -4.50 14.37
CA ALA A 141 -4.34 -4.86 15.59
C ALA A 141 -5.81 -5.26 15.37
N ALA A 142 -6.34 -5.13 14.13
CA ALA A 142 -7.72 -5.51 13.78
C ALA A 142 -8.81 -4.87 14.65
N VAL A 143 -8.57 -3.60 14.99
CA VAL A 143 -9.44 -2.79 15.84
C VAL A 143 -10.77 -2.48 15.15
N PRO A 144 -11.92 -2.55 15.85
CA PRO A 144 -13.20 -2.09 15.29
C PRO A 144 -13.13 -0.60 14.94
N GLY A 145 -13.71 -0.19 13.80
CA GLY A 145 -13.68 1.21 13.36
C GLY A 145 -12.38 1.65 12.68
N ARG A 146 -11.39 0.76 12.50
CA ARG A 146 -10.16 1.05 11.73
C ARG A 146 -10.42 1.48 10.28
N ASP A 147 -11.60 1.14 9.75
CA ASP A 147 -12.01 1.41 8.37
C ASP A 147 -12.08 2.91 8.09
N ALA A 148 -12.38 3.73 9.10
CA ALA A 148 -12.36 5.19 9.01
C ALA A 148 -10.98 5.74 8.62
N LEU A 149 -9.90 5.01 8.94
CA LEU A 149 -8.52 5.43 8.70
C LEU A 149 -7.99 5.00 7.32
N VAL A 150 -8.84 4.51 6.42
CA VAL A 150 -8.40 3.95 5.13
C VAL A 150 -8.35 4.99 4.02
N ALA A 151 -9.37 5.86 3.93
CA ALA A 151 -9.64 6.69 2.76
C ALA A 151 -8.48 7.59 2.33
N GLN A 152 -7.75 8.20 3.26
CA GLN A 152 -6.56 9.02 2.96
C GLN A 152 -5.24 8.23 3.02
N THR A 153 -5.15 7.21 3.87
CA THR A 153 -3.92 6.43 4.10
C THR A 153 -3.47 5.68 2.85
N LEU A 154 -4.40 5.04 2.15
CA LEU A 154 -4.07 4.30 0.92
C LEU A 154 -3.57 5.23 -0.20
N PRO A 155 -4.28 6.31 -0.58
CA PRO A 155 -3.76 7.27 -1.56
C PRO A 155 -2.36 7.77 -1.23
N TYR A 156 -2.09 8.13 0.03
CA TYR A 156 -0.76 8.57 0.45
C TYR A 156 0.31 7.50 0.20
N LEU A 157 0.08 6.26 0.62
CA LEU A 157 1.04 5.18 0.47
C LEU A 157 1.27 4.80 -0.99
N PHE A 158 0.23 4.82 -1.83
CA PHE A 158 0.35 4.58 -3.26
C PHE A 158 1.15 5.70 -3.96
N ALA A 159 0.88 6.95 -3.62
CA ALA A 159 1.65 8.10 -4.13
C ALA A 159 3.12 8.03 -3.69
N GLN A 160 3.37 7.63 -2.45
CA GLN A 160 4.72 7.39 -1.94
C GLN A 160 5.42 6.25 -2.70
N ALA A 161 4.74 5.13 -2.95
CA ALA A 161 5.31 4.00 -3.69
C ALA A 161 5.69 4.37 -5.13
N LEU A 162 4.94 5.27 -5.77
CA LEU A 162 5.24 5.77 -7.12
C LEU A 162 6.44 6.73 -7.16
N THR A 163 6.79 7.37 -6.04
CA THR A 163 7.83 8.41 -5.98
C THR A 163 9.12 7.95 -5.28
N CYS A 164 9.08 6.87 -4.49
CA CYS A 164 10.22 6.40 -3.69
C CYS A 164 11.42 5.84 -4.48
N GLY A 165 11.34 5.69 -5.81
CA GLY A 165 12.47 5.19 -6.61
C GLY A 165 13.05 3.88 -6.06
N SER A 166 14.34 3.87 -5.69
CA SER A 166 15.03 2.68 -5.15
C SER A 166 14.48 2.18 -3.82
N SER A 167 13.78 3.00 -3.02
CA SER A 167 13.18 2.60 -1.74
C SER A 167 11.73 2.14 -1.86
N ALA A 168 11.22 1.91 -3.08
CA ALA A 168 9.84 1.47 -3.30
C ALA A 168 9.53 0.08 -2.69
N ARG A 169 10.50 -0.85 -2.64
CA ARG A 169 10.25 -2.23 -2.16
C ARG A 169 9.74 -2.31 -0.71
N PRO A 170 10.36 -1.64 0.29
CA PRO A 170 9.79 -1.54 1.63
C PRO A 170 8.36 -1.00 1.66
N VAL A 171 8.05 0.03 0.87
CA VAL A 171 6.71 0.65 0.81
C VAL A 171 5.70 -0.33 0.21
N LEU A 172 6.07 -1.03 -0.87
CA LEU A 172 5.21 -2.05 -1.49
C LEU A 172 4.89 -3.21 -0.55
N ARG A 173 5.84 -3.64 0.29
CA ARG A 173 5.58 -4.66 1.32
C ARG A 173 4.55 -4.18 2.35
N ARG A 174 4.67 -2.93 2.80
CA ARG A 174 3.71 -2.30 3.73
C ARG A 174 2.32 -2.19 3.08
N LEU A 175 2.24 -1.65 1.86
CA LEU A 175 1.00 -1.59 1.07
C LEU A 175 0.35 -2.96 0.88
N PHE A 176 1.13 -3.99 0.55
CA PHE A 176 0.61 -5.34 0.37
C PHE A 176 0.03 -5.94 1.67
N ALA A 177 0.58 -5.57 2.83
CA ALA A 177 0.02 -5.94 4.13
C ALA A 177 -1.32 -5.23 4.43
N LEU A 178 -1.55 -4.08 3.81
CA LEU A 178 -2.80 -3.30 3.91
C LEU A 178 -3.78 -3.57 2.76
N ARG A 179 -3.47 -4.49 1.83
CA ARG A 179 -4.24 -4.65 0.58
C ARG A 179 -5.73 -4.90 0.81
N ASP A 180 -6.09 -5.61 1.88
CA ASP A 180 -7.48 -5.96 2.18
C ASP A 180 -8.32 -4.70 2.50
N ALA A 181 -7.67 -3.58 2.87
CA ALA A 181 -8.31 -2.28 3.06
C ALA A 181 -8.85 -1.68 1.75
N LEU A 182 -8.29 -2.04 0.59
CA LEU A 182 -8.81 -1.56 -0.70
C LEU A 182 -10.25 -2.01 -0.93
N ALA A 183 -10.63 -3.20 -0.44
CA ALA A 183 -11.98 -3.74 -0.60
C ALA A 183 -13.03 -3.00 0.25
N LEU A 184 -12.61 -2.11 1.16
CA LEU A 184 -13.52 -1.32 2.00
C LEU A 184 -13.97 -0.02 1.34
N LEU A 185 -13.31 0.39 0.25
CA LEU A 185 -13.62 1.64 -0.41
C LEU A 185 -14.77 1.48 -1.40
N ASP A 186 -15.64 2.49 -1.46
CA ASP A 186 -16.70 2.57 -2.46
C ASP A 186 -16.11 3.14 -3.77
N TYR A 187 -16.01 2.28 -4.78
CA TYR A 187 -15.50 2.65 -6.09
C TYR A 187 -16.58 3.21 -7.01
N ASP A 188 -17.84 3.29 -6.61
CA ASP A 188 -18.88 3.88 -7.45
C ASP A 188 -19.08 5.38 -7.14
N ASP A 189 -18.55 5.88 -6.02
CA ASP A 189 -18.54 7.30 -5.70
C ASP A 189 -17.55 8.10 -6.59
N ASN A 190 -17.94 9.32 -6.95
CA ASN A 190 -17.09 10.27 -7.66
C ASN A 190 -15.91 10.75 -6.82
N SER A 191 -16.03 10.77 -5.49
CA SER A 191 -14.98 11.23 -4.58
C SER A 191 -13.68 10.41 -4.67
N ILE A 192 -13.76 9.14 -5.08
CA ILE A 192 -12.61 8.23 -5.21
C ILE A 192 -11.87 8.37 -6.55
N SER A 193 -12.35 9.21 -7.48
CA SER A 193 -11.85 9.29 -8.85
C SER A 193 -10.35 9.53 -8.94
N ASP A 194 -9.82 10.45 -8.12
CA ASP A 194 -8.37 10.73 -8.09
C ASP A 194 -7.56 9.53 -7.61
N PHE A 195 -8.12 8.76 -6.66
CA PHE A 195 -7.48 7.54 -6.18
C PHE A 195 -7.53 6.43 -7.23
N LYS A 196 -8.63 6.28 -7.99
CA LYS A 196 -8.68 5.36 -9.14
C LYS A 196 -7.58 5.68 -10.15
N LEU A 197 -7.43 6.95 -10.52
CA LEU A 197 -6.37 7.39 -11.43
C LEU A 197 -4.97 7.07 -10.87
N LEU A 198 -4.76 7.21 -9.56
CA LEU A 198 -3.51 6.84 -8.90
C LEU A 198 -3.24 5.32 -8.99
N LEU A 199 -4.26 4.49 -8.76
CA LEU A 199 -4.15 3.03 -8.90
C LEU A 199 -3.82 2.63 -10.34
N LEU A 200 -4.45 3.25 -11.33
CA LEU A 200 -4.19 3.01 -12.75
C LEU A 200 -2.75 3.38 -13.15
N ARG A 201 -2.20 4.47 -12.61
CA ARG A 201 -0.78 4.83 -12.80
C ARG A 201 0.18 3.76 -12.27
N CYS A 202 -0.22 2.94 -11.32
CA CYS A 202 0.62 1.85 -10.80
C CYS A 202 0.83 0.74 -11.84
N PHE A 203 -0.12 0.51 -12.76
CA PHE A 203 0.01 -0.53 -13.79
C PHE A 203 1.14 -0.24 -14.78
N VAL A 204 1.40 1.02 -15.08
CA VAL A 204 2.47 1.44 -16.02
C VAL A 204 3.80 1.71 -15.31
N SER A 205 3.84 1.66 -13.98
CA SER A 205 5.02 2.02 -13.20
C SER A 205 6.02 0.85 -13.14
N PRO A 206 7.29 1.06 -13.55
CA PRO A 206 8.33 0.04 -13.42
C PRO A 206 8.65 -0.30 -11.96
N LEU A 207 8.31 0.58 -11.00
CA LEU A 207 8.51 0.32 -9.57
C LEU A 207 7.64 -0.85 -9.08
N PHE A 208 6.40 -0.92 -9.58
CA PHE A 208 5.46 -1.99 -9.25
C PHE A 208 5.77 -3.26 -10.04
N LEU A 209 6.02 -3.15 -11.36
CA LEU A 209 6.24 -4.33 -12.20
C LEU A 209 7.52 -5.11 -11.84
N LYS A 210 8.59 -4.40 -11.45
CA LYS A 210 9.86 -5.05 -11.09
C LYS A 210 9.81 -5.78 -9.75
N ALA A 211 8.95 -5.34 -8.83
CA ALA A 211 8.84 -5.93 -7.50
C ALA A 211 7.74 -7.01 -7.48
N GLU A 212 8.00 -8.15 -6.85
CA GLU A 212 6.99 -9.21 -6.73
C GLU A 212 5.76 -8.72 -5.97
N GLU A 213 5.96 -7.94 -4.90
CA GLU A 213 4.86 -7.40 -4.08
C GLU A 213 4.04 -6.37 -4.84
N GLY A 214 4.68 -5.62 -5.75
CA GLY A 214 3.98 -4.73 -6.66
C GLY A 214 3.09 -5.51 -7.63
N ARG A 215 3.58 -6.62 -8.22
CA ARG A 215 2.77 -7.47 -9.11
C ARG A 215 1.60 -8.13 -8.38
N LYS A 216 1.82 -8.63 -7.17
CA LYS A 216 0.75 -9.14 -6.30
C LYS A 216 -0.31 -8.08 -6.01
N LEU A 217 0.13 -6.86 -5.69
CA LEU A 217 -0.77 -5.75 -5.40
C LEU A 217 -1.57 -5.33 -6.64
N LEU A 218 -0.95 -5.25 -7.82
CA LEU A 218 -1.66 -4.96 -9.08
C LEU A 218 -2.72 -6.02 -9.41
N ALA A 219 -2.39 -7.31 -9.19
CA ALA A 219 -3.37 -8.39 -9.36
C ALA A 219 -4.54 -8.25 -8.39
N PHE A 220 -4.27 -7.85 -7.13
CA PHE A 220 -5.31 -7.57 -6.15
C PHE A 220 -6.17 -6.36 -6.56
N VAL A 221 -5.58 -5.26 -7.05
CA VAL A 221 -6.31 -4.07 -7.51
C VAL A 221 -7.33 -4.41 -8.60
N LEU A 222 -6.99 -5.31 -9.53
CA LEU A 222 -7.94 -5.78 -10.55
C LEU A 222 -9.17 -6.46 -9.93
N SER A 223 -9.06 -7.06 -8.74
CA SER A 223 -10.16 -7.76 -8.07
C SER A 223 -11.12 -6.86 -7.31
N VAL A 224 -10.78 -5.58 -7.12
CA VAL A 224 -11.52 -4.69 -6.21
C VAL A 224 -12.79 -4.12 -6.85
N SER A 225 -12.76 -3.71 -8.13
CA SER A 225 -13.94 -3.21 -8.83
C SER A 225 -13.93 -3.49 -10.33
N GLU A 226 -15.13 -3.64 -10.92
CA GLU A 226 -15.33 -3.92 -12.36
C GLU A 226 -14.75 -2.84 -13.26
N GLY A 227 -15.01 -1.57 -12.93
CA GLY A 227 -14.45 -0.43 -13.66
C GLY A 227 -12.92 -0.42 -13.65
N LEU A 228 -12.31 -0.58 -12.46
CA LEU A 228 -10.84 -0.62 -12.35
C LEU A 228 -10.22 -1.83 -13.03
N ALA A 229 -10.88 -2.98 -13.01
CA ALA A 229 -10.39 -4.17 -13.70
C ALA A 229 -10.33 -3.93 -15.21
N ARG A 230 -11.41 -3.41 -15.79
CA ARG A 230 -11.48 -3.12 -17.23
C ARG A 230 -10.45 -2.09 -17.65
N GLU A 231 -10.39 -0.95 -16.95
CA GLU A 231 -9.42 0.10 -17.25
C GLU A 231 -7.98 -0.37 -17.04
N GLY A 232 -7.71 -1.14 -15.98
CA GLY A 232 -6.39 -1.72 -15.72
C GLY A 232 -5.97 -2.72 -16.79
N LEU A 233 -6.87 -3.61 -17.23
CA LEU A 233 -6.61 -4.57 -18.30
C LEU A 233 -6.42 -3.87 -19.66
N GLU A 234 -7.21 -2.85 -19.96
CA GLU A 234 -7.01 -2.04 -21.17
C GLU A 234 -5.68 -1.28 -21.14
N LEU A 235 -5.24 -0.77 -19.98
CA LEU A 235 -3.91 -0.20 -19.82
C LEU A 235 -2.82 -1.25 -20.09
N ILE A 236 -2.95 -2.46 -19.53
CA ILE A 236 -2.00 -3.55 -19.80
C ILE A 236 -1.98 -3.84 -21.31
N ARG A 237 -3.14 -3.96 -21.96
CA ARG A 237 -3.26 -4.18 -23.42
C ARG A 237 -2.55 -3.09 -24.21
N ALA A 238 -2.80 -1.83 -23.88
CA ALA A 238 -2.17 -0.68 -24.52
C ALA A 238 -0.64 -0.72 -24.37
N GLN A 239 -0.15 -1.04 -23.17
CA GLN A 239 1.29 -1.21 -22.92
C GLN A 239 1.87 -2.36 -23.76
N VAL A 240 1.21 -3.50 -23.80
CA VAL A 240 1.66 -4.68 -24.57
C VAL A 240 1.68 -4.39 -26.08
N GLY A 241 0.75 -3.59 -26.59
CA GLY A 241 0.68 -3.17 -28.00
C GLY A 241 1.70 -2.12 -28.42
N MET A 242 2.32 -1.40 -27.47
CA MET A 242 3.33 -0.39 -27.79
C MET A 242 4.65 -1.02 -28.24
N MET A 243 5.19 -0.51 -29.35
CA MET A 243 6.50 -0.90 -29.87
C MET A 243 7.60 -0.57 -28.85
N GLY A 244 8.44 -1.55 -28.52
CA GLY A 244 9.61 -1.34 -27.65
C GLY A 244 9.40 -1.62 -26.16
N VAL A 245 8.25 -2.19 -25.75
CA VAL A 245 8.12 -2.67 -24.36
C VAL A 245 9.17 -3.72 -24.03
N LYS A 246 9.86 -3.50 -22.92
CA LYS A 246 10.91 -4.39 -22.44
C LYS A 246 10.31 -5.77 -22.16
N ARG A 247 10.98 -6.82 -22.63
CA ARG A 247 10.61 -8.22 -22.39
C ARG A 247 10.29 -8.52 -20.92
N ALA A 248 11.03 -7.91 -19.98
CA ALA A 248 10.78 -8.07 -18.55
C ALA A 248 9.41 -7.54 -18.10
N ALA A 249 8.91 -6.45 -18.69
CA ALA A 249 7.60 -5.90 -18.39
C ALA A 249 6.47 -6.81 -18.91
N LEU A 250 6.63 -7.41 -20.09
CA LEU A 250 5.65 -8.38 -20.62
C LEU A 250 5.51 -9.61 -19.71
N VAL A 251 6.62 -10.13 -19.19
CA VAL A 251 6.61 -11.23 -18.23
C VAL A 251 5.93 -10.81 -16.92
N ALA A 252 6.23 -9.60 -16.43
CA ALA A 252 5.57 -9.05 -15.25
C ALA A 252 4.05 -8.92 -15.44
N TYR A 253 3.58 -8.42 -16.58
CA TYR A 253 2.15 -8.34 -16.88
C TYR A 253 1.50 -9.73 -16.98
N GLY A 254 2.15 -10.70 -17.61
CA GLY A 254 1.67 -12.07 -17.63
C GLY A 254 1.45 -12.62 -16.22
N GLU A 255 2.39 -12.37 -15.30
CA GLU A 255 2.26 -12.79 -13.91
C GLU A 255 1.11 -12.07 -13.18
N VAL A 256 0.93 -10.76 -13.39
CA VAL A 256 -0.18 -9.98 -12.83
C VAL A 256 -1.53 -10.54 -13.29
N VAL A 257 -1.68 -10.73 -14.61
CA VAL A 257 -2.92 -11.23 -15.22
C VAL A 257 -3.21 -12.67 -14.77
N PHE A 258 -2.18 -13.53 -14.72
CA PHE A 258 -2.33 -14.89 -14.23
C PHE A 258 -2.75 -14.93 -12.76
N ARG A 259 -2.13 -14.14 -11.88
CA ARG A 259 -2.52 -14.04 -10.46
C ARG A 259 -3.95 -13.52 -10.32
N ALA A 260 -4.31 -12.48 -11.07
CA ALA A 260 -5.67 -11.93 -11.06
C ALA A 260 -6.71 -12.95 -11.53
N TRP A 261 -6.37 -13.80 -12.50
CA TRP A 261 -7.24 -14.91 -12.90
C TRP A 261 -7.26 -16.04 -11.85
N LYS A 262 -6.11 -16.42 -11.29
CA LYS A 262 -6.02 -17.54 -10.35
C LYS A 262 -6.74 -17.24 -9.03
N ASP A 263 -6.59 -16.03 -8.52
CA ASP A 263 -7.14 -15.63 -7.23
C ASP A 263 -8.45 -14.84 -7.40
N GLY A 264 -8.78 -14.41 -8.64
CA GLY A 264 -9.97 -13.64 -8.93
C GLY A 264 -11.23 -14.49 -8.85
N GLY A 265 -12.28 -13.93 -8.25
CA GLY A 265 -13.65 -14.46 -8.39
C GLY A 265 -14.21 -14.10 -9.76
N TRP A 266 -15.02 -13.04 -9.80
CA TRP A 266 -15.65 -12.53 -11.03
C TRP A 266 -14.64 -12.07 -12.10
N VAL A 267 -13.48 -11.53 -11.69
CA VAL A 267 -12.39 -11.08 -12.59
C VAL A 267 -11.90 -12.17 -13.53
N ARG A 268 -12.06 -13.46 -13.19
CA ARG A 268 -11.69 -14.57 -14.08
C ARG A 268 -12.31 -14.46 -15.46
N GLY A 269 -13.57 -14.03 -15.53
CA GLY A 269 -14.30 -13.84 -16.78
C GLY A 269 -13.71 -12.70 -17.61
N GLU A 270 -13.54 -11.53 -17.00
CA GLU A 270 -12.93 -10.36 -17.65
C GLU A 270 -11.50 -10.64 -18.13
N VAL A 271 -10.70 -11.35 -17.33
CA VAL A 271 -9.34 -11.73 -17.75
C VAL A 271 -9.36 -12.76 -18.88
N GLY A 272 -10.13 -13.85 -18.72
CA GLY A 272 -10.13 -14.95 -19.68
C GLY A 272 -10.85 -14.61 -20.98
N GLU A 273 -12.14 -14.34 -20.89
CA GLU A 273 -13.05 -14.27 -22.03
C GLU A 273 -12.98 -12.92 -22.76
N VAL A 274 -12.58 -11.83 -22.07
CA VAL A 274 -12.50 -10.49 -22.68
C VAL A 274 -11.06 -10.12 -22.99
N PHE A 275 -10.18 -10.13 -21.98
CA PHE A 275 -8.83 -9.63 -22.14
C PHE A 275 -7.93 -10.59 -22.95
N LEU A 276 -7.76 -11.84 -22.52
CA LEU A 276 -6.89 -12.82 -23.18
C LEU A 276 -7.41 -13.21 -24.56
N GLN A 277 -8.72 -13.38 -24.71
CA GLN A 277 -9.35 -13.64 -26.00
C GLN A 277 -9.11 -12.49 -26.98
N GLY A 278 -9.35 -11.23 -26.57
CA GLY A 278 -9.08 -10.07 -27.41
C GLY A 278 -7.59 -9.92 -27.77
N MET A 279 -6.68 -10.30 -26.86
CA MET A 279 -5.24 -10.34 -27.14
C MET A 279 -4.88 -11.38 -28.21
N LEU A 280 -5.50 -12.56 -28.18
CA LEU A 280 -5.30 -13.60 -29.19
C LEU A 280 -5.86 -13.18 -30.55
N GLU A 281 -7.07 -12.62 -30.57
CA GLU A 281 -7.68 -12.10 -31.79
C GLU A 281 -6.82 -11.01 -32.42
N ALA A 282 -6.35 -10.04 -31.63
CA ALA A 282 -5.43 -9.01 -32.12
C ALA A 282 -4.12 -9.61 -32.66
N ALA A 283 -3.59 -10.65 -32.01
CA ALA A 283 -2.37 -11.31 -32.45
C ALA A 283 -2.53 -12.10 -33.76
N VAL A 284 -3.69 -12.72 -34.01
CA VAL A 284 -3.98 -13.42 -35.27
C VAL A 284 -4.07 -12.45 -36.44
N HIS A 285 -4.69 -11.29 -36.23
CA HIS A 285 -4.86 -10.27 -37.26
C HIS A 285 -3.66 -9.32 -37.40
N ALA A 286 -2.69 -9.38 -36.50
CA ALA A 286 -1.52 -8.52 -36.54
C ALA A 286 -0.63 -8.82 -37.76
N GLY A 287 -0.40 -7.80 -38.59
CA GLY A 287 0.58 -7.86 -39.68
C GLY A 287 2.04 -7.87 -39.20
N SER A 288 2.29 -7.52 -37.93
CA SER A 288 3.63 -7.53 -37.32
C SER A 288 3.85 -8.76 -36.44
N LYS A 289 5.10 -9.20 -36.31
CA LYS A 289 5.47 -10.34 -35.46
C LYS A 289 5.51 -10.00 -33.97
N ASP A 290 5.38 -8.74 -33.59
CA ASP A 290 5.61 -8.29 -32.22
C ASP A 290 4.40 -8.52 -31.32
N VAL A 291 3.18 -8.27 -31.82
CA VAL A 291 1.93 -8.55 -31.08
C VAL A 291 1.80 -10.05 -30.76
N PRO A 292 2.00 -10.99 -31.71
CA PRO A 292 2.07 -12.42 -31.42
C PRO A 292 3.13 -12.82 -30.39
N LYS A 293 4.32 -12.23 -30.44
CA LYS A 293 5.38 -12.51 -29.45
C LYS A 293 4.96 -12.03 -28.06
N ALA A 294 4.34 -10.85 -27.98
CA ALA A 294 3.94 -10.25 -26.72
C ALA A 294 2.75 -11.02 -26.09
N ALA A 295 1.73 -11.36 -26.88
CA ALA A 295 0.61 -12.21 -26.44
C ALA A 295 1.10 -13.55 -25.89
N ARG A 296 2.05 -14.19 -26.57
CA ARG A 296 2.65 -15.46 -26.12
C ARG A 296 3.41 -15.32 -24.81
N LYS A 297 4.10 -14.19 -24.58
CA LYS A 297 4.78 -13.93 -23.30
C LYS A 297 3.80 -13.66 -22.17
N LEU A 298 2.66 -13.04 -22.46
CA LEU A 298 1.61 -12.81 -21.49
C LEU A 298 0.90 -14.11 -21.11
N LEU A 299 0.68 -15.01 -22.07
CA LEU A 299 0.08 -16.33 -21.85
C LEU A 299 1.02 -17.36 -21.21
N TRP A 300 2.33 -17.12 -21.27
CA TRP A 300 3.34 -18.07 -20.78
C TRP A 300 3.10 -18.55 -19.34
N PRO A 301 2.75 -17.70 -18.35
CA PRO A 301 2.48 -18.16 -16.98
C PRO A 301 1.31 -19.14 -16.86
N PHE A 302 0.32 -19.05 -17.76
CA PHE A 302 -0.78 -20.03 -17.82
C PHE A 302 -0.30 -21.38 -18.33
N VAL A 303 0.53 -21.38 -19.38
CA VAL A 303 1.11 -22.60 -19.95
C VAL A 303 2.05 -23.29 -18.94
N GLU A 304 2.88 -22.51 -18.25
CA GLU A 304 3.81 -23.02 -17.24
C GLU A 304 3.09 -23.62 -16.03
N GLN A 305 1.88 -23.13 -15.71
CA GLN A 305 1.09 -23.56 -14.56
C GLN A 305 -0.20 -24.30 -14.97
N ARG A 306 -0.15 -25.12 -16.03
CA ARG A 306 -1.28 -25.93 -16.51
C ARG A 306 -1.89 -26.85 -15.44
N THR A 307 -1.11 -27.26 -14.44
CA THR A 307 -1.58 -28.10 -13.33
C THR A 307 -2.53 -27.39 -12.38
N VAL A 308 -2.63 -26.06 -12.44
CA VAL A 308 -3.59 -25.29 -11.64
C VAL A 308 -5.00 -25.52 -12.16
N ALA A 309 -5.93 -25.82 -11.25
CA ALA A 309 -7.31 -26.15 -11.57
C ALA A 309 -7.96 -25.10 -12.48
N GLY A 310 -8.51 -25.56 -13.61
CA GLY A 310 -9.22 -24.74 -14.58
C GLY A 310 -8.34 -24.04 -15.62
N VAL A 311 -7.00 -24.07 -15.49
CA VAL A 311 -6.10 -23.46 -16.48
C VAL A 311 -6.19 -24.18 -17.81
N GLU A 312 -6.15 -25.52 -17.82
CA GLU A 312 -6.32 -26.29 -19.05
C GLU A 312 -7.64 -25.96 -19.76
N LYS A 313 -8.74 -25.85 -19.00
CA LYS A 313 -10.04 -25.49 -19.54
C LYS A 313 -10.06 -24.08 -20.12
N LEU A 314 -9.37 -23.12 -19.51
CA LEU A 314 -9.21 -21.77 -20.05
C LEU A 314 -8.38 -21.80 -21.35
N VAL A 315 -7.21 -22.44 -21.30
CA VAL A 315 -6.29 -22.54 -22.45
C VAL A 315 -6.98 -23.20 -23.64
N PHE A 316 -7.75 -24.27 -23.40
CA PHE A 316 -8.55 -24.92 -24.43
C PHE A 316 -9.57 -23.96 -25.06
N ARG A 317 -10.36 -23.25 -24.24
CA ARG A 317 -11.35 -22.26 -24.72
C ARG A 317 -10.72 -21.14 -25.53
N LEU A 318 -9.56 -20.65 -25.10
CA LEU A 318 -8.80 -19.62 -25.82
C LEU A 318 -8.27 -20.12 -27.18
N ALA A 319 -7.88 -21.40 -27.26
CA ALA A 319 -7.33 -22.00 -28.48
C ALA A 319 -8.43 -22.38 -29.50
N GLU A 320 -9.61 -22.78 -29.02
CA GLU A 320 -10.74 -23.25 -29.82
C GLU A 320 -11.11 -22.35 -31.02
N PRO A 321 -11.37 -21.04 -30.85
CA PRO A 321 -11.76 -20.17 -31.97
C PRO A 321 -10.61 -19.93 -32.95
N VAL A 322 -9.35 -19.99 -32.50
CA VAL A 322 -8.18 -19.86 -33.37
C VAL A 322 -7.99 -21.14 -34.20
N LEU A 323 -8.15 -22.30 -33.56
CA LEU A 323 -8.07 -23.62 -34.18
C LEU A 323 -9.07 -23.78 -35.31
N PHE A 324 -10.36 -23.61 -35.03
CA PHE A 324 -11.41 -23.88 -36.02
C PHE A 324 -11.31 -22.92 -37.21
N ARG A 325 -10.94 -21.65 -36.99
CA ARG A 325 -10.69 -20.70 -38.10
C ARG A 325 -9.45 -21.07 -38.90
N SER A 326 -8.38 -21.55 -38.25
CA SER A 326 -7.16 -21.99 -38.95
C SER A 326 -7.35 -23.26 -39.78
N LEU A 327 -8.31 -24.12 -39.41
CA LEU A 327 -8.68 -25.32 -40.17
C LEU A 327 -9.61 -25.01 -41.35
N GLN A 328 -10.42 -23.95 -41.26
CA GLN A 328 -11.35 -23.55 -42.33
C GLN A 328 -10.69 -22.77 -43.46
N VAL A 329 -9.57 -22.09 -43.19
CA VAL A 329 -8.82 -21.31 -44.18
C VAL A 329 -7.48 -21.98 -44.43
N CYS A 330 -7.32 -22.68 -45.56
CA CYS A 330 -6.10 -23.38 -45.99
C CYS A 330 -4.87 -22.46 -46.22
N VAL A 331 -4.90 -21.22 -45.73
CA VAL A 331 -3.92 -20.16 -45.97
C VAL A 331 -3.52 -19.55 -44.63
N LEU A 332 -2.55 -20.17 -43.98
CA LEU A 332 -2.03 -19.72 -42.70
C LEU A 332 -1.13 -18.49 -42.88
N SER A 333 -1.36 -17.46 -42.09
CA SER A 333 -0.23 -16.65 -41.62
C SER A 333 0.53 -17.50 -40.58
N CYS A 334 1.85 -17.67 -40.76
CA CYS A 334 2.70 -18.43 -39.82
C CYS A 334 2.52 -18.03 -38.34
N SER A 335 2.04 -16.81 -38.08
CA SER A 335 1.78 -16.28 -36.74
C SER A 335 0.73 -17.07 -35.96
N ALA A 336 -0.38 -17.48 -36.60
CA ALA A 336 -1.47 -18.20 -35.93
C ALA A 336 -1.07 -19.62 -35.54
N LEU A 337 -0.38 -20.35 -36.43
CA LEU A 337 0.11 -21.71 -36.15
C LEU A 337 1.14 -21.72 -35.01
N VAL A 338 2.04 -20.73 -34.99
CA VAL A 338 3.09 -20.64 -33.98
C VAL A 338 2.52 -20.20 -32.61
N LEU A 339 1.49 -19.34 -32.60
CA LEU A 339 0.73 -19.05 -31.38
C LEU A 339 0.03 -20.30 -30.87
N PHE A 340 -0.68 -21.03 -31.74
CA PHE A 340 -1.33 -22.29 -31.41
C PHE A 340 -0.35 -23.32 -30.82
N LEU A 341 0.78 -23.57 -31.49
CA LEU A 341 1.84 -24.44 -30.98
C LEU A 341 2.40 -23.97 -29.62
N SER A 342 2.41 -22.66 -29.35
CA SER A 342 2.92 -22.13 -28.08
C SER A 342 1.89 -22.09 -26.95
N VAL A 343 0.60 -22.20 -27.29
CA VAL A 343 -0.50 -22.26 -26.32
C VAL A 343 -0.82 -23.72 -25.98
N CYS A 344 -0.64 -24.65 -26.93
CA CYS A 344 -1.00 -26.07 -26.79
C CYS A 344 0.17 -27.02 -26.51
N ILE A 345 1.42 -26.68 -26.88
CA ILE A 345 2.63 -27.39 -26.42
C ILE A 345 3.14 -26.70 -25.17
#